data_AF-A0A077YZ53-F1
#
_entry.id   AF-A0A077YZ53-F1
#
_cell.length_a   1.000
_cell.length_b   1.000
_cell.length_c   1.000
_cell.angle_alpha   90.00
_cell.angle_beta   90.00
_cell.angle_gamma   90.00
#
_symmetry.space_group_name_H-M   'P 1'
#
loop_
_entity.id
_entity.type
_entity.pdbx_description
1 polymer ?
#
loop_
_entity_poly.entity_id
_entity_poly.type
_entity_poly.pdbx_seq_one_letter_code
_entity_poly.pdbx_strand_id
1 'polypeptide(L)'
;MCEELHKNETVLRAKALVAFHNGNFKELYHILETNQFAVENHAKLQTLWLKAHYIEAEKLRGRPLGAVGKYRVRRKFPLPRTIWDGEETSYCFKEKSRGILRDWYSHNPYPSPREKRELAEATGLTTTQVSNWFKNRRQRDRAAEAKDR
;
A
#
# COMPACT_ATOMS: atom_id res chain seq x y z
N MET A 1 5.00 5.20 -39.96
CA MET A 1 4.82 3.75 -39.72
C MET A 1 5.55 3.21 -38.49
N CYS A 2 6.78 3.63 -38.16
CA CYS A 2 7.47 3.12 -36.94
C CYS A 2 6.96 3.72 -35.61
N GLU A 3 6.43 4.95 -35.61
CA GLU A 3 5.97 5.62 -34.38
C GLU A 3 4.68 5.02 -33.80
N GLU A 4 3.75 4.53 -34.63
CA GLU A 4 2.53 3.86 -34.16
C GLU A 4 2.80 2.48 -33.57
N LEU A 5 3.76 1.74 -34.12
CA LEU A 5 4.20 0.46 -33.56
C LEU A 5 4.84 0.62 -32.17
N HIS A 6 5.48 1.77 -31.92
CA HIS A 6 6.09 2.10 -30.63
C HIS A 6 5.06 2.37 -29.52
N LYS A 7 3.84 2.78 -29.90
CA LYS A 7 2.71 2.97 -28.97
C LYS A 7 1.86 1.72 -28.80
N ASN A 8 2.18 0.62 -29.49
CA ASN A 8 1.51 -0.64 -29.25
C ASN A 8 1.80 -1.11 -27.82
N GLU A 9 0.73 -1.26 -27.03
CA GLU A 9 0.83 -1.62 -25.62
C GLU A 9 1.65 -2.91 -25.39
N THR A 10 1.56 -3.88 -26.31
CA THR A 10 2.35 -5.12 -26.24
C THR A 10 3.85 -4.83 -26.29
N VAL A 11 4.27 -3.92 -27.18
CA VAL A 11 5.67 -3.50 -27.31
C VAL A 11 6.12 -2.73 -26.08
N LEU A 12 5.29 -1.82 -25.56
CA LEU A 12 5.58 -1.07 -24.33
C LEU A 12 5.74 -1.98 -23.11
N ARG A 13 4.85 -2.97 -22.96
CA ARG A 13 4.94 -3.99 -21.91
C ARG A 13 6.22 -4.82 -22.03
N ALA A 14 6.59 -5.24 -23.23
CA ALA A 14 7.83 -5.97 -23.47
C ALA A 14 9.06 -5.10 -23.12
N LYS A 15 9.07 -3.83 -23.53
CA LYS A 15 10.13 -2.88 -23.19
C LYS A 15 10.25 -2.66 -21.68
N ALA A 16 9.13 -2.47 -20.98
CA ALA A 16 9.10 -2.34 -19.52
C ALA A 16 9.70 -3.58 -18.84
N LEU A 17 9.32 -4.78 -19.31
CA LEU A 17 9.86 -6.02 -18.78
C LEU A 17 11.38 -6.15 -19.01
N VAL A 18 11.85 -5.82 -20.21
CA VAL A 18 13.30 -5.83 -20.54
C VAL A 18 14.05 -4.80 -19.68
N ALA A 19 13.52 -3.59 -19.52
CA ALA A 19 14.10 -2.56 -18.67
C ALA A 19 14.22 -3.02 -17.21
N PHE A 20 13.20 -3.70 -16.68
CA PHE A 20 13.24 -4.29 -15.34
C PHE A 20 14.34 -5.36 -15.22
N HIS A 21 14.42 -6.30 -16.16
CA HIS A 21 15.42 -7.38 -16.12
C HIS A 21 16.86 -6.87 -16.24
N ASN A 22 17.08 -5.80 -17.00
CA ASN A 22 18.39 -5.17 -17.13
C ASN A 22 18.73 -4.24 -15.95
N GLY A 23 17.86 -4.11 -14.95
CA GLY A 23 18.03 -3.18 -13.84
C GLY A 23 17.98 -1.70 -14.25
N ASN A 24 17.51 -1.39 -15.46
CA ASN A 24 17.32 -0.02 -15.93
C ASN A 24 15.97 0.51 -15.44
N PHE A 25 15.91 0.79 -14.13
CA PHE A 25 14.66 1.20 -13.49
C PHE A 25 14.18 2.59 -13.92
N LYS A 26 15.09 3.51 -14.30
CA LYS A 26 14.70 4.81 -14.84
C LYS A 26 13.85 4.68 -16.11
N GLU A 27 14.28 3.83 -17.04
CA GLU A 27 13.52 3.56 -18.27
C GLU A 27 12.19 2.86 -17.96
N LEU A 28 12.20 1.89 -17.04
CA LEU A 28 10.96 1.25 -16.59
C LEU A 28 9.95 2.28 -16.07
N TYR A 29 10.37 3.17 -15.18
CA TYR A 29 9.48 4.20 -14.61
C TYR A 29 8.95 5.12 -15.70
N HIS A 30 9.82 5.59 -16.59
CA HIS A 30 9.44 6.44 -17.71
C HIS A 30 8.36 5.79 -18.59
N ILE A 31 8.55 4.53 -18.99
CA ILE A 31 7.55 3.80 -19.79
C ILE A 31 6.22 3.71 -19.04
N LEU A 32 6.25 3.35 -17.76
CA LEU A 32 5.05 3.15 -16.96
C LEU A 32 4.32 4.45 -16.66
N GLU A 33 5.00 5.59 -16.51
CA GLU A 33 4.40 6.88 -16.19
C GLU A 33 3.85 7.62 -17.42
N THR A 34 4.39 7.37 -18.61
CA THR A 34 4.08 8.18 -19.81
C THR A 34 3.05 7.55 -20.76
N ASN A 35 2.70 6.27 -20.57
CA ASN A 35 1.81 5.54 -21.46
C ASN A 35 0.62 4.95 -20.70
N GLN A 36 -0.58 5.02 -21.25
CA GLN A 36 -1.73 4.32 -20.67
C GLN A 36 -1.70 2.84 -21.05
N PHE A 37 -2.07 1.99 -20.09
CA PHE A 37 -2.17 0.54 -20.27
C PHE A 37 -3.59 0.07 -19.99
N ALA A 38 -3.99 -1.02 -20.64
CA ALA A 38 -5.26 -1.66 -20.38
C ALA A 38 -5.29 -2.28 -18.97
N VAL A 39 -6.47 -2.27 -18.35
CA VAL A 39 -6.66 -2.62 -16.93
C VAL A 39 -6.21 -4.06 -16.63
N GLU A 40 -6.40 -4.99 -17.57
CA GLU A 40 -5.94 -6.37 -17.45
C GLU A 40 -4.41 -6.50 -17.30
N ASN A 41 -3.66 -5.50 -17.73
CA ASN A 41 -2.20 -5.47 -17.64
C ASN A 41 -1.69 -4.75 -16.39
N HIS A 42 -2.53 -3.96 -15.71
CA HIS A 42 -2.15 -3.16 -14.55
C HIS A 42 -1.50 -4.01 -13.47
N ALA A 43 -2.09 -5.14 -13.09
CA ALA A 43 -1.56 -5.98 -12.00
C ALA A 43 -0.08 -6.40 -12.20
N LYS A 44 0.30 -6.76 -13.43
CA LYS A 44 1.67 -7.14 -13.77
C LYS A 44 2.60 -5.93 -13.75
N LEU A 45 2.16 -4.80 -14.30
CA LEU A 45 2.96 -3.57 -14.37
C LEU A 45 3.16 -2.93 -12.98
N GLN A 46 2.12 -2.92 -12.15
CA GLN A 46 2.18 -2.53 -10.74
C GLN A 46 3.19 -3.40 -9.97
N THR A 47 3.23 -4.70 -10.26
CA THR A 47 4.22 -5.61 -9.65
C THR A 47 5.64 -5.22 -10.04
N LEU A 48 5.90 -4.88 -11.31
CA LEU A 48 7.22 -4.42 -11.76
C LEU A 48 7.62 -3.11 -11.07
N TRP A 49 6.72 -2.12 -11.06
CA TRP A 49 6.92 -0.83 -10.38
C TRP A 49 7.34 -1.02 -8.91
N LEU A 50 6.54 -1.78 -8.16
CA LEU A 50 6.78 -2.03 -6.75
C LEU A 50 8.08 -2.80 -6.50
N LYS A 51 8.36 -3.83 -7.30
CA LYS A 51 9.60 -4.61 -7.16
C LYS A 51 10.83 -3.76 -7.46
N ALA A 52 10.80 -2.94 -8.49
CA ALA A 52 11.92 -2.07 -8.87
C ALA A 52 12.26 -1.10 -7.74
N HIS A 53 11.26 -0.40 -7.19
CA HIS A 53 11.47 0.47 -6.05
C HIS A 53 11.91 -0.25 -4.77
N TYR A 54 11.45 -1.49 -4.53
CA TYR A 54 11.98 -2.29 -3.42
C TYR A 54 13.45 -2.63 -3.63
N ILE A 55 13.85 -3.07 -4.83
CA ILE A 55 15.25 -3.40 -5.14
C ILE A 55 16.15 -2.17 -4.93
N GLU A 56 15.77 -1.00 -5.45
CA GLU A 56 16.54 0.22 -5.25
C GLU A 56 16.65 0.61 -3.77
N ALA A 57 15.54 0.52 -3.03
CA ALA A 57 15.53 0.84 -1.61
C ALA A 57 16.30 -0.19 -0.75
N GLU A 58 16.31 -1.46 -1.12
CA GLU A 58 17.13 -2.49 -0.48
C GLU A 58 18.62 -2.26 -0.77
N LYS A 59 18.98 -1.94 -2.02
CA LYS A 59 20.35 -1.61 -2.42
C LYS A 59 20.88 -0.41 -1.64
N LEU A 60 20.07 0.63 -1.46
CA LEU A 60 20.46 1.83 -0.71
C LEU A 60 20.57 1.59 0.80
N ARG A 61 19.77 0.66 1.37
CA ARG A 61 19.84 0.33 2.80
C ARG A 61 20.88 -0.74 3.14
N GLY A 62 21.38 -1.49 2.16
CA GLY A 62 22.30 -2.61 2.36
C GLY A 62 21.67 -3.81 3.09
N ARG A 63 20.34 -3.86 3.21
CA ARG A 63 19.62 -4.98 3.85
C ARG A 63 18.20 -5.14 3.29
N PRO A 64 17.61 -6.35 3.36
CA PRO A 64 16.25 -6.60 2.91
C PRO A 64 15.21 -5.70 3.61
N LEU A 65 14.16 -5.32 2.87
CA LEU A 65 13.05 -4.52 3.39
C LEU A 65 12.05 -5.41 4.11
N GLY A 66 11.85 -5.14 5.40
CA GLY A 66 10.69 -5.62 6.15
C GLY A 66 9.38 -4.94 5.72
N ALA A 67 8.27 -5.37 6.32
CA ALA A 67 6.92 -4.88 5.99
C ALA A 67 6.78 -3.34 6.07
N VAL A 68 7.33 -2.73 7.14
CA VAL A 68 7.30 -1.26 7.32
C VAL A 68 8.16 -0.55 6.27
N GLY A 69 9.28 -1.15 5.88
CA GLY A 69 10.13 -0.64 4.82
C GLY A 69 9.39 -0.59 3.49
N LYS A 70 8.76 -1.71 3.10
CA LYS A 70 7.93 -1.78 1.88
C LYS A 70 6.75 -0.81 1.93
N TYR A 71 6.10 -0.64 3.08
CA TYR A 71 5.06 0.37 3.27
C TYR A 71 5.56 1.79 3.01
N ARG A 72 6.72 2.17 3.57
CA ARG A 72 7.33 3.49 3.34
C ARG A 72 7.66 3.72 1.87
N VAL A 73 8.16 2.69 1.17
CA VAL A 73 8.44 2.76 -0.26
C VAL A 73 7.15 3.00 -1.06
N ARG A 74 6.09 2.22 -0.82
CA ARG A 74 4.78 2.43 -1.49
C ARG A 74 4.18 3.81 -1.25
N ARG A 75 4.37 4.36 -0.05
CA ARG A 75 3.94 5.73 0.30
C ARG A 75 4.76 6.80 -0.41
N LYS A 76 6.06 6.56 -0.62
CA LYS A 76 6.96 7.51 -1.29
C LYS A 76 6.79 7.48 -2.81
N PHE A 77 6.51 6.31 -3.37
CA PHE A 77 6.37 6.07 -4.80
C PHE A 77 5.03 5.39 -5.07
N PRO A 78 3.92 6.15 -5.06
CA PRO A 78 2.60 5.61 -5.38
C PRO A 78 2.58 5.07 -6.81
N LEU A 79 1.62 4.19 -7.11
CA LEU A 79 1.41 3.72 -8.47
C LEU A 79 0.97 4.89 -9.37
N PRO A 80 1.57 5.05 -10.57
CA PRO A 80 1.13 6.09 -11.49
C PRO A 80 -0.25 5.77 -12.07
N ARG A 81 -1.04 6.82 -12.38
CA ARG A 81 -2.45 6.73 -12.84
C ARG A 81 -2.61 5.98 -14.18
N THR A 82 -1.52 5.81 -14.90
CA THR A 82 -1.41 5.04 -16.15
C THR A 82 -1.53 3.53 -15.97
N ILE A 83 -1.21 3.01 -14.79
CA ILE A 83 -1.30 1.59 -14.43
C ILE A 83 -2.12 1.37 -13.16
N TRP A 84 -2.88 2.37 -12.74
CA TRP A 84 -3.72 2.32 -11.54
C TRP A 84 -4.92 3.25 -11.71
N ASP A 85 -6.11 2.70 -11.56
CA ASP A 85 -7.40 3.40 -11.60
C ASP A 85 -7.58 4.45 -10.49
N GLY A 86 -6.75 4.40 -9.45
CA GLY A 86 -6.83 5.30 -8.32
C GLY A 86 -7.73 4.81 -7.21
N GLU A 87 -8.25 3.59 -7.27
CA GLU A 87 -8.93 3.00 -6.13
C GLU A 87 -7.90 2.78 -5.01
N GLU A 88 -7.95 3.67 -4.01
CA GLU A 88 -7.16 3.52 -2.80
C GLU A 88 -7.45 2.14 -2.20
N THR A 89 -6.39 1.35 -2.00
CA THR A 89 -6.45 0.23 -1.06
C THR A 89 -6.57 0.86 0.34
N SER A 90 -7.79 1.27 0.66
CA SER A 90 -8.09 1.96 1.90
C SER A 90 -7.93 0.97 3.03
N TYR A 91 -6.74 1.02 3.65
CA TYR A 91 -6.51 0.44 4.97
C TYR A 91 -7.33 1.18 6.05
N CYS A 92 -8.03 2.25 5.70
CA CYS A 92 -8.91 2.96 6.59
C CYS A 92 -10.25 2.23 6.67
N PHE A 93 -10.57 1.70 7.84
CA PHE A 93 -11.90 1.17 8.13
C PHE A 93 -12.96 2.23 7.77
N LYS A 94 -14.13 1.79 7.32
CA LYS A 94 -15.28 2.67 7.04
C LYS A 94 -15.58 3.54 8.27
N GLU A 95 -16.09 4.76 8.05
CA GLU A 95 -16.39 5.73 9.14
C GLU A 95 -17.26 5.08 10.22
N LYS A 96 -18.29 4.32 9.82
CA LYS A 96 -19.17 3.56 10.71
C LYS A 96 -18.38 2.63 11.65
N SER A 97 -17.50 1.79 11.10
CA SER A 97 -16.65 0.89 11.88
C SER A 97 -15.73 1.66 12.84
N ARG A 98 -15.18 2.81 12.40
CA ARG A 98 -14.36 3.68 13.27
C ARG A 98 -15.16 4.37 14.37
N GLY A 99 -16.44 4.66 14.14
CA GLY A 99 -17.36 5.19 15.15
C GLY A 99 -17.54 4.19 16.28
N ILE A 100 -17.92 2.96 15.95
CA ILE A 100 -18.12 1.86 16.91
C ILE A 100 -16.84 1.63 17.74
N LEU A 101 -15.68 1.53 17.09
CA LEU A 101 -14.42 1.31 17.79
C LEU A 101 -14.05 2.46 18.74
N ARG A 102 -14.32 3.72 18.36
CA ARG A 102 -14.05 4.90 19.20
C ARG A 102 -14.96 4.96 20.41
N ASP A 103 -16.26 4.73 20.21
CA ASP A 103 -17.25 4.70 21.28
C ASP A 103 -16.93 3.59 22.29
N TRP A 104 -16.60 2.40 21.81
CA TRP A 104 -16.20 1.32 22.70
C TRP A 104 -14.91 1.67 23.47
N TYR A 105 -13.92 2.25 22.79
CA TYR A 105 -12.65 2.63 23.40
C TYR A 105 -12.77 3.66 24.52
N SER A 106 -13.70 4.61 24.42
CA SER A 106 -13.93 5.58 25.50
C SER A 106 -14.51 4.95 26.75
N HIS A 107 -15.24 3.84 26.63
CA HIS A 107 -15.77 3.09 27.75
C HIS A 107 -14.73 2.11 28.32
N ASN A 108 -14.06 1.36 27.44
CA ASN A 108 -13.05 0.39 27.83
C ASN A 108 -11.91 0.36 26.78
N PRO A 109 -10.66 0.70 27.11
CA PRO A 109 -9.55 0.61 26.17
C PRO A 109 -8.94 -0.81 26.05
N TYR A 110 -9.40 -1.80 26.84
CA TYR A 110 -8.84 -3.15 26.92
C TYR A 110 -9.92 -4.25 26.77
N PRO A 111 -10.41 -4.51 25.54
CA PRO A 111 -11.38 -5.57 25.30
C PRO A 111 -10.79 -6.96 25.54
N SER A 112 -11.56 -7.80 26.21
CA SER A 112 -11.37 -9.23 26.36
C SER A 112 -11.47 -9.96 25.00
N PRO A 113 -11.00 -11.22 24.89
CA PRO A 113 -11.12 -11.99 23.65
C PRO A 113 -12.57 -12.17 23.15
N ARG A 114 -13.55 -12.14 24.05
CA ARG A 114 -14.97 -12.21 23.71
C ARG A 114 -15.46 -10.88 23.14
N GLU A 115 -15.20 -9.77 23.82
CA GLU A 115 -15.60 -8.43 23.35
C GLU A 115 -14.93 -8.08 22.01
N LYS A 116 -13.69 -8.53 21.77
CA LYS A 116 -13.04 -8.39 20.45
C LYS A 116 -13.79 -9.12 19.33
N ARG A 117 -14.44 -10.26 19.62
CA ARG A 117 -15.27 -10.99 18.65
C ARG A 117 -16.58 -10.25 18.39
N GLU A 118 -17.23 -9.76 19.43
CA GLU A 118 -18.45 -8.94 19.31
C GLU A 118 -18.19 -7.64 18.52
N LEU A 119 -17.05 -6.98 18.76
CA LEU A 119 -16.62 -5.81 17.99
C LEU A 119 -16.30 -6.14 16.53
N ALA A 120 -15.68 -7.29 16.27
CA ALA A 120 -15.38 -7.75 14.91
C ALA A 120 -16.68 -7.95 14.11
N GLU A 121 -17.68 -8.61 14.71
CA GLU A 121 -19.01 -8.78 14.14
C GLU A 121 -19.70 -7.44 13.89
N ALA A 122 -19.73 -6.54 14.89
CA ALA A 122 -20.39 -5.24 14.78
C ALA A 122 -19.75 -4.31 13.72
N THR A 123 -18.45 -4.41 13.53
CA THR A 123 -17.69 -3.52 12.62
C THR A 123 -17.47 -4.11 11.23
N GLY A 124 -17.74 -5.40 11.03
CA GLY A 124 -17.37 -6.14 9.82
C GLY A 124 -15.85 -6.33 9.65
N LEU A 125 -15.09 -6.23 10.74
CA LEU A 125 -13.64 -6.40 10.75
C LEU A 125 -13.27 -7.78 11.27
N THR A 126 -12.03 -8.20 11.03
CA THR A 126 -11.45 -9.36 11.69
C THR A 126 -11.08 -9.04 13.15
N THR A 127 -11.09 -10.04 14.02
CA THR A 127 -10.62 -9.91 15.41
C THR A 127 -9.18 -9.38 15.50
N THR A 128 -8.32 -9.74 14.53
CA THR A 128 -6.96 -9.22 14.41
C THR A 128 -6.94 -7.72 14.09
N GLN A 129 -7.79 -7.26 13.17
CA GLN A 129 -7.92 -5.83 12.85
C GLN A 129 -8.40 -5.03 14.06
N VAL A 130 -9.41 -5.53 14.78
CA VAL A 130 -9.88 -4.91 16.03
C VAL A 130 -8.75 -4.86 17.05
N SER A 131 -8.09 -5.98 17.33
CA SER A 131 -6.98 -6.05 18.29
C SER A 131 -5.85 -5.07 17.95
N ASN A 132 -5.47 -4.99 16.68
CA ASN A 132 -4.46 -4.06 16.19
C ASN A 132 -4.90 -2.60 16.32
N TRP A 133 -6.18 -2.30 16.07
CA TRP A 133 -6.71 -0.95 16.23
C TRP A 133 -6.61 -0.48 17.69
N PHE A 134 -7.05 -1.30 18.65
CA PHE A 134 -6.97 -0.99 20.07
C PHE A 134 -5.52 -0.82 20.53
N LYS A 135 -4.62 -1.71 20.09
CA LYS A 135 -3.18 -1.60 20.38
C LYS A 135 -2.61 -0.28 19.86
N ASN A 136 -2.89 0.06 18.59
CA ASN A 136 -2.37 1.27 17.96
C ASN A 136 -2.98 2.54 18.58
N ARG A 137 -4.25 2.51 19.00
CA ARG A 137 -4.90 3.64 19.68
C ARG A 137 -4.24 3.92 21.03
N ARG A 138 -4.04 2.90 21.88
CA ARG A 138 -3.32 3.05 23.16
C ARG A 138 -1.86 3.51 22.98
N GLN A 139 -1.21 3.15 21.87
CA GLN A 139 0.12 3.66 21.57
C GLN A 139 0.10 5.15 21.22
N ARG A 140 -0.91 5.62 20.48
CA ARG A 140 -1.07 7.04 20.13
C ARG A 140 -1.39 7.88 21.36
N ASP A 141 -2.23 7.39 22.26
CA ASP A 141 -2.62 8.13 23.47
C ASP A 141 -1.41 8.33 24.39
N ARG A 142 -0.64 7.26 24.66
CA ARG A 142 0.62 7.36 25.41
C ARG A 142 1.64 8.27 24.75
N ALA A 143 1.72 8.28 23.42
CA ALA A 143 2.64 9.17 22.70
C ALA A 143 2.20 10.64 22.77
N ALA A 144 0.89 10.92 22.86
CA ALA A 144 0.37 12.26 23.09
C ALA A 144 0.65 12.72 24.52
N GLU A 145 0.38 11.87 25.53
CA GLU A 145 0.68 12.16 26.94
C GLU A 145 2.18 12.44 27.19
N ALA A 146 3.07 11.77 26.47
CA ALA A 146 4.51 11.98 26.57
C ALA A 146 5.00 13.30 25.93
N LYS A 147 4.20 13.92 25.06
CA LYS A 147 4.53 15.20 24.41
C LYS A 147 4.08 16.41 25.23
N ASP A 148 3.09 16.22 26.09
CA ASP A 148 2.54 17.26 26.98
C ASP A 148 3.25 17.35 28.34
N ARG A 149 4.33 16.58 28.52
CA ARG A 149 5.18 16.56 29.73
C ARG A 149 6.58 17.05 29.40
#